data_AF-A0A1G9VDX0-F1
#
_entry.id   AF-A0A1G9VDX0-F1
#
_cell.length_a   1.000
_cell.length_b   1.000
_cell.length_c   1.000
_cell.angle_alpha   90.00
_cell.angle_beta   90.00
_cell.angle_gamma   90.00
#
_symmetry.space_group_name_H-M   'P 1'
#
loop_
_entity.id
_entity.type
_entity.pdbx_description
1 polymer ?
#
loop_
_entity_poly.entity_id
_entity_poly.type
_entity_poly.pdbx_seq_one_letter_code
_entity_poly.pdbx_strand_id
1 'polypeptide(L)'
;MSLTGTPFFVTSIVLAAVAVLLPLALWSRVRGPALVRGAVRLVMLGFAQATALVVVFVAVNNANGLYGSWDDLLGTGDHVEAAADLGKDGMGGVRFADLPKSRVTFRRATDPLLGEGVHVTDLTGQVSGVRGEVYVWLPPQYDEPAYRNTKFPVVELLPGYPGSAKAWFGTLKVQEQLRPMMESGEVAPFILVAPRTTLLGRVDTGCANIPGRINADSWLSVDVRKMVMDNFRAMNRPEGWAVAGYSAGGHCAAKLAVAHPDRYRAGVSLSGYNDPAAEKASLAGRDEELRRANDPLSILDSATTPPRTALFVSGARGDGFESGQALRSAAKPPTTVDVVEIGGAHDTGEWRRQVPDVFFWLTRQVGYERGTTPSAAGR
;
A
#
# COMPACT_ATOMS: atom_id res chain seq x y z
N MET A 1 6.12 10.54 17.69
CA MET A 1 6.58 11.10 16.40
C MET A 1 6.51 10.00 15.35
N SER A 2 6.06 10.32 14.13
CA SER A 2 6.11 9.37 13.00
C SER A 2 7.55 8.95 12.74
N LEU A 3 7.79 7.65 12.52
CA LEU A 3 9.14 7.14 12.25
C LEU A 3 9.61 7.56 10.84
N THR A 4 8.66 7.80 9.93
CA THR A 4 8.91 8.40 8.62
C THR A 4 8.97 9.93 8.62
N GLY A 5 8.75 10.60 9.76
CA GLY A 5 8.52 12.04 9.76
C GLY A 5 9.81 12.87 9.64
N THR A 6 9.76 13.96 8.88
CA THR A 6 10.84 14.96 8.78
C THR A 6 11.35 15.46 10.15
N PRO A 7 10.50 15.75 11.15
CA PRO A 7 10.98 16.20 12.45
C PRO A 7 11.90 15.18 13.12
N PHE A 8 11.57 13.89 13.06
CA PHE A 8 12.38 12.84 13.66
C PHE A 8 13.73 12.69 12.94
N PHE A 9 13.71 12.76 11.60
CA PHE A 9 14.94 12.69 10.81
C PHE A 9 15.87 13.88 11.11
N VAL A 10 15.36 15.11 11.13
CA VAL A 10 16.15 16.30 11.47
C VAL A 10 16.70 16.19 12.89
N THR A 11 15.89 15.77 13.86
CA THR A 11 16.36 15.52 15.24
C THR A 11 17.49 14.49 15.27
N SER A 12 17.40 13.40 14.50
CA SER A 12 18.45 12.39 14.43
C SER A 12 19.77 12.93 13.88
N ILE A 13 19.72 13.78 12.83
CA ILE A 13 20.90 14.42 12.25
C ILE A 13 21.54 15.38 13.26
N VAL A 14 20.73 16.22 13.91
CA VAL A 14 21.21 17.17 14.92
C VAL A 14 21.86 16.42 16.08
N LEU A 15 21.23 15.33 16.55
CA LEU A 15 21.79 14.49 17.60
C LEU A 15 23.12 13.84 17.17
N ALA A 16 23.23 13.34 15.95
CA ALA A 16 24.48 12.78 15.43
C ALA A 16 25.60 13.83 15.33
N ALA A 17 25.28 15.04 14.87
CA ALA A 17 26.25 16.15 14.84
C ALA A 17 26.74 16.50 16.25
N VAL A 18 25.81 16.62 17.22
CA VAL A 18 26.15 16.85 18.64
C VAL A 18 26.97 15.69 19.20
N ALA A 19 26.64 14.45 18.85
CA ALA A 19 27.35 13.25 19.30
C ALA A 19 28.78 13.14 18.77
N VAL A 20 29.13 13.83 17.68
CA VAL A 20 30.50 13.96 17.16
C VAL A 20 31.22 15.17 17.77
N LEU A 21 30.55 16.31 17.87
CA LEU A 21 31.14 17.56 18.38
C LEU A 21 31.45 17.50 19.88
N LEU A 22 30.60 16.84 20.68
CA LEU A 22 30.80 16.69 22.13
C LEU A 22 32.09 15.93 22.48
N PRO A 23 32.36 14.74 21.91
CA PRO A 23 33.66 14.08 22.08
C PRO A 23 34.82 15.00 21.71
N LEU A 24 34.79 15.67 20.56
CA LEU A 24 35.87 16.57 20.13
C LEU A 24 36.11 17.71 21.13
N ALA A 25 35.04 18.31 21.67
CA ALA A 25 35.13 19.41 22.61
C ALA A 25 35.49 19.00 24.04
N LEU A 26 35.07 17.81 24.49
CA LEU A 26 35.17 17.38 25.89
C LEU A 26 36.25 16.32 26.13
N TRP A 27 36.85 15.74 25.09
CA TRP A 27 37.80 14.63 25.20
C TRP A 27 38.92 14.85 26.21
N SER A 28 39.52 16.05 26.17
CA SER A 28 40.60 16.48 27.06
C SER A 28 40.11 17.05 28.39
N ARG A 29 38.82 17.38 28.49
CA ARG A 29 38.20 17.98 29.69
C ARG A 29 37.62 16.94 30.66
N VAL A 30 37.52 15.67 30.26
CA VAL A 30 37.11 14.58 31.17
C VAL A 30 38.17 14.37 32.26
N ARG A 31 37.84 14.77 33.49
CA ARG A 31 38.67 14.61 34.69
C ARG A 31 38.25 13.37 35.48
N GLY A 32 39.12 12.88 36.36
CA GLY A 32 38.85 11.75 37.25
C GLY A 32 39.82 10.57 37.10
N PRO A 33 39.58 9.46 37.83
CA PRO A 33 40.38 8.24 37.74
C PRO A 33 40.46 7.70 36.31
N ALA A 34 41.56 7.01 35.96
CA ALA A 34 41.80 6.51 34.61
C ALA A 34 40.66 5.63 34.08
N LEU A 35 40.10 4.77 34.93
CA LEU A 35 38.95 3.92 34.59
C LEU A 35 37.69 4.73 34.25
N VAL A 36 37.37 5.75 35.07
CA VAL A 36 36.21 6.63 34.84
C VAL A 36 36.37 7.40 33.54
N ARG A 37 37.57 7.97 33.30
CA ARG A 37 37.88 8.65 32.03
C ARG A 37 37.76 7.73 30.82
N GLY A 38 38.27 6.50 30.92
CA GLY A 38 38.16 5.49 29.88
C GLY A 38 36.70 5.14 29.59
N ALA A 39 35.90 4.88 30.63
CA ALA A 39 34.48 4.57 30.52
C ALA A 39 33.69 5.72 29.88
N VAL A 40 33.88 6.97 30.31
CA VAL A 40 33.19 8.13 29.75
C VAL A 40 33.54 8.33 28.27
N ARG A 41 34.80 8.13 27.88
CA ARG A 41 35.23 8.18 26.47
C ARG A 41 34.62 7.06 25.63
N LEU A 42 34.54 5.86 26.17
CA LEU A 42 33.89 4.73 25.51
C LEU A 42 32.40 4.99 25.31
N VAL A 43 31.71 5.56 26.31
CA VAL A 43 30.30 5.97 26.20
C VAL A 43 30.13 7.05 25.14
N MET A 44 31.00 8.06 25.10
CA MET A 44 30.96 9.11 24.07
C MET A 44 31.10 8.54 22.66
N LEU A 45 32.06 7.63 22.44
CA LEU A 45 32.24 6.97 21.13
C LEU A 45 31.06 6.06 20.78
N GLY A 46 30.56 5.28 21.74
CA GLY A 46 29.39 4.42 21.55
C GLY A 46 28.14 5.22 21.20
N PHE A 47 27.92 6.37 21.85
CA PHE A 47 26.82 7.28 21.55
C PHE A 47 26.94 7.88 20.14
N ALA A 48 28.14 8.29 19.73
CA ALA A 48 28.40 8.78 18.37
C ALA A 48 28.11 7.70 17.30
N GLN A 49 28.58 6.47 17.52
CA GLN A 49 28.31 5.36 16.61
C GLN A 49 26.83 5.00 16.55
N ALA A 50 26.16 4.91 17.70
CA ALA A 50 24.72 4.61 17.77
C ALA A 50 23.88 5.67 17.04
N THR A 51 24.15 6.96 17.27
CA THR A 51 23.44 8.05 16.59
C THR A 51 23.69 8.05 15.07
N ALA A 52 24.91 7.75 14.62
CA ALA A 52 25.20 7.61 13.19
C ALA A 52 24.40 6.46 12.56
N LEU A 53 24.34 5.30 13.23
CA LEU A 53 23.52 4.16 12.78
C LEU A 53 22.03 4.51 12.73
N VAL A 54 21.53 5.27 13.72
CA VAL A 54 20.14 5.75 13.73
C VAL A 54 19.86 6.67 12.54
N VAL A 55 20.76 7.60 12.20
CA VAL A 55 20.58 8.47 11.03
C VAL A 55 20.49 7.66 9.74
N VAL A 56 21.39 6.69 9.55
CA VAL A 56 21.37 5.80 8.37
C VAL A 56 20.08 4.99 8.34
N PHE A 57 19.67 4.41 9.46
CA PHE A 57 18.41 3.67 9.58
C PHE A 57 17.21 4.53 9.19
N VAL A 58 17.09 5.76 9.72
CA VAL A 58 15.97 6.66 9.41
C VAL A 58 16.01 7.08 7.94
N ALA A 59 17.18 7.36 7.38
CA ALA A 59 17.32 7.69 5.96
C ALA A 59 16.83 6.56 5.05
N VAL A 60 17.22 5.32 5.34
CA VAL A 60 16.78 4.13 4.59
C VAL A 60 15.28 3.87 4.79
N ASN A 61 14.77 4.03 6.01
CA ASN A 61 13.34 3.87 6.32
C ASN A 61 12.48 4.88 5.56
N ASN A 62 12.88 6.15 5.56
CA ASN A 62 12.17 7.23 4.87
C ASN A 62 12.22 7.05 3.34
N ALA A 63 13.36 6.61 2.82
CA ALA A 63 13.52 6.36 1.40
C ALA A 63 12.62 5.22 0.93
N ASN A 64 12.48 4.14 1.69
CA ASN A 64 11.76 2.93 1.26
C ASN A 64 10.35 2.77 1.83
N GLY A 65 9.93 3.62 2.78
CA GLY A 65 8.61 3.56 3.39
C GLY A 65 8.35 2.27 4.19
N LEU A 66 9.37 1.73 4.87
CA LEU A 66 9.31 0.42 5.53
C LEU A 66 8.38 0.42 6.76
N TYR A 67 8.61 1.36 7.69
CA TYR A 67 7.90 1.44 8.97
C TYR A 67 7.33 2.85 9.16
N GLY A 68 6.00 2.96 9.24
CA GLY A 68 5.29 4.23 9.41
C GLY A 68 5.34 4.74 10.85
N SER A 69 5.34 3.83 11.82
CA SER A 69 5.27 4.10 13.25
C SER A 69 6.32 3.32 14.06
N TRP A 70 6.43 3.65 15.35
CA TRP A 70 7.25 2.87 16.29
C TRP A 70 6.68 1.48 16.53
N ASP A 71 5.36 1.35 16.53
CA ASP A 71 4.68 0.08 16.73
C ASP A 71 4.91 -0.88 15.56
N ASP A 72 5.03 -0.35 14.34
CA ASP A 72 5.41 -1.14 13.15
C ASP A 72 6.84 -1.65 13.30
N LEU A 73 7.78 -0.80 13.73
CA LEU A 73 9.19 -1.16 13.91
C LEU A 73 9.35 -2.20 15.03
N LEU A 74 8.70 -1.99 16.16
CA LEU A 74 8.80 -2.87 17.33
C LEU A 74 7.93 -4.13 17.21
N GLY A 75 6.97 -4.13 16.29
CA GLY A 75 6.02 -5.23 16.11
C GLY A 75 4.94 -5.28 17.18
N THR A 76 4.67 -4.17 17.85
CA THR A 76 3.72 -4.06 18.97
C THR A 76 2.33 -3.63 18.54
N GLY A 77 2.14 -3.24 17.27
CA GLY A 77 0.86 -2.81 16.74
C GLY A 77 -0.11 -3.97 16.54
N ASP A 78 -1.31 -3.82 17.09
CA ASP A 78 -2.48 -4.65 16.80
C ASP A 78 -3.60 -3.75 16.28
N HIS A 79 -4.10 -4.07 15.08
CA HIS A 79 -5.09 -3.28 14.36
C HIS A 79 -6.42 -4.03 14.23
N VAL A 80 -6.65 -5.03 15.09
CA VAL A 80 -7.83 -5.88 15.09
C VAL A 80 -8.71 -5.57 16.28
N GLU A 81 -9.86 -4.95 16.04
CA GLU A 81 -10.91 -4.81 17.06
C GLU A 81 -11.80 -6.07 17.12
N ALA A 82 -12.00 -6.74 15.98
CA ALA A 82 -12.71 -8.02 15.89
C ALA A 82 -12.21 -8.85 14.70
N ALA A 83 -12.25 -10.18 14.81
CA ALA A 83 -11.90 -11.11 13.73
C ALA A 83 -12.89 -12.28 13.68
N ALA A 84 -14.15 -11.97 13.37
CA ALA A 84 -15.17 -12.98 13.16
C ALA A 84 -14.82 -13.89 11.96
N ASP A 85 -15.30 -15.14 11.98
CA ASP A 85 -15.29 -15.98 10.78
C ASP A 85 -16.33 -15.44 9.80
N LEU A 86 -15.84 -14.83 8.71
CA LEU A 86 -16.67 -14.20 7.70
C LEU A 86 -17.16 -15.19 6.63
N GLY A 87 -16.77 -16.46 6.70
CA GLY A 87 -17.07 -17.45 5.66
C GLY A 87 -16.35 -17.15 4.33
N LYS A 88 -16.71 -17.92 3.29
CA LYS A 88 -16.00 -17.91 2.00
C LYS A 88 -16.16 -16.61 1.19
N ASP A 89 -17.25 -15.88 1.38
CA ASP A 89 -17.51 -14.62 0.66
C ASP A 89 -16.85 -13.40 1.31
N GLY A 90 -16.29 -13.58 2.52
CA GLY A 90 -15.68 -12.51 3.31
C GLY A 90 -16.68 -11.46 3.82
N MET A 91 -17.97 -11.78 3.90
CA MET A 91 -19.02 -10.84 4.28
C MET A 91 -19.76 -11.20 5.57
N GLY A 92 -19.54 -12.40 6.12
CA GLY A 92 -20.19 -12.83 7.37
C GLY A 92 -21.71 -12.86 7.30
N GLY A 93 -22.27 -13.11 6.10
CA GLY A 93 -23.71 -13.14 5.86
C GLY A 93 -24.38 -11.77 5.67
N VAL A 94 -23.61 -10.67 5.64
CA VAL A 94 -24.14 -9.32 5.42
C VAL A 94 -24.03 -8.92 3.95
N ARG A 95 -25.09 -8.38 3.36
CA ARG A 95 -25.01 -7.86 1.97
C ARG A 95 -24.38 -6.48 1.96
N PHE A 96 -23.53 -6.22 0.97
CA PHE A 96 -22.85 -4.92 0.82
C PHE A 96 -23.83 -3.72 0.79
N ALA A 97 -24.99 -3.88 0.14
CA ALA A 97 -26.01 -2.83 0.03
C ALA A 97 -26.70 -2.48 1.37
N ASP A 98 -26.70 -3.41 2.32
CA ASP A 98 -27.35 -3.23 3.62
C ASP A 98 -26.40 -2.66 4.69
N LEU A 99 -25.11 -2.54 4.37
CA LEU A 99 -24.12 -2.01 5.29
C LEU A 99 -24.39 -0.52 5.60
N PRO A 100 -24.31 -0.11 6.88
CA PRO A 100 -24.41 1.29 7.28
C PRO A 100 -23.47 2.20 6.49
N LYS A 101 -23.81 3.49 6.41
CA LYS A 101 -22.91 4.47 5.79
C LYS A 101 -21.64 4.62 6.63
N SER A 102 -20.47 4.48 5.99
CA SER A 102 -19.17 4.63 6.62
C SER A 102 -18.64 6.05 6.45
N ARG A 103 -19.36 7.04 6.99
CA ARG A 103 -18.96 8.46 6.95
C ARG A 103 -17.83 8.72 7.94
N VAL A 104 -16.75 9.34 7.49
CA VAL A 104 -15.57 9.64 8.32
C VAL A 104 -15.08 11.06 8.08
N THR A 105 -14.35 11.61 9.05
CA THR A 105 -13.70 12.92 8.91
C THR A 105 -12.27 12.73 8.39
N PHE A 106 -11.95 13.45 7.33
CA PHE A 106 -10.59 13.51 6.79
C PHE A 106 -9.86 14.73 7.33
N ARG A 107 -8.57 14.54 7.62
CA ARG A 107 -7.63 15.62 7.95
C ARG A 107 -6.52 15.64 6.93
N ARG A 108 -5.95 16.82 6.66
CA ARG A 108 -4.75 16.92 5.83
C ARG A 108 -3.61 16.13 6.48
N ALA A 109 -2.91 15.33 5.69
CA ALA A 109 -1.71 14.66 6.16
C ALA A 109 -0.61 15.70 6.41
N THR A 110 0.04 15.63 7.58
CA THR A 110 1.05 16.62 8.01
C THR A 110 2.48 16.16 7.75
N ASP A 111 2.66 14.94 7.26
CA ASP A 111 3.97 14.38 6.92
C ASP A 111 4.47 15.01 5.61
N PRO A 112 5.56 15.81 5.63
CA PRO A 112 6.04 16.51 4.45
C PRO A 112 6.45 15.57 3.30
N LEU A 113 6.73 14.29 3.61
CA LEU A 113 7.07 13.31 2.58
C LEU A 113 5.90 12.95 1.67
N LEU A 114 4.64 13.12 2.11
CA LEU A 114 3.46 12.68 1.36
C LEU A 114 3.05 13.62 0.23
N GLY A 115 3.76 14.72 0.01
CA GLY A 115 3.40 15.72 -0.99
C GLY A 115 2.06 16.43 -0.70
N GLU A 116 1.65 17.32 -1.59
CA GLU A 116 0.47 18.16 -1.38
C GLU A 116 -0.86 17.46 -1.70
N GLY A 117 -1.88 17.75 -0.89
CA GLY A 117 -3.26 17.32 -1.14
C GLY A 117 -3.61 15.93 -0.62
N VAL A 118 -2.67 15.24 0.04
CA VAL A 118 -2.95 13.95 0.70
C VAL A 118 -3.71 14.19 2.00
N HIS A 119 -4.82 13.49 2.15
CA HIS A 119 -5.65 13.46 3.34
C HIS A 119 -5.57 12.09 4.00
N VAL A 120 -5.85 12.02 5.29
CA VAL A 120 -5.84 10.78 6.07
C VAL A 120 -7.04 10.74 7.00
N THR A 121 -7.52 9.55 7.27
CA THR A 121 -8.52 9.25 8.29
C THR A 121 -8.16 7.94 9.00
N ASP A 122 -8.69 7.73 10.19
CA ASP A 122 -8.62 6.45 10.90
C ASP A 122 -9.98 5.76 10.71
N LEU A 123 -9.99 4.64 10.01
CA LEU A 123 -11.20 3.88 9.68
C LEU A 123 -11.29 2.64 10.56
N THR A 124 -12.44 2.44 11.18
CA THR A 124 -12.84 1.15 11.77
C THR A 124 -13.75 0.43 10.79
N GLY A 125 -13.30 -0.73 10.31
CA GLY A 125 -14.01 -1.59 9.38
C GLY A 125 -15.21 -2.27 10.04
N GLN A 126 -16.38 -2.11 9.44
CA GLN A 126 -17.64 -2.62 9.98
C GLN A 126 -17.79 -4.13 9.76
N VAL A 127 -17.16 -4.66 8.71
CA VAL A 127 -17.19 -6.10 8.37
C VAL A 127 -15.93 -6.79 8.86
N SER A 128 -14.76 -6.23 8.56
CA SER A 128 -13.48 -6.85 8.89
C SER A 128 -13.16 -6.78 10.38
N GLY A 129 -13.67 -5.78 11.11
CA GLY A 129 -13.25 -5.47 12.47
C GLY A 129 -11.82 -4.90 12.53
N VAL A 130 -11.24 -4.51 11.41
CA VAL A 130 -9.91 -3.90 11.34
C VAL A 130 -10.00 -2.40 11.58
N ARG A 131 -9.09 -1.84 12.37
CA ARG A 131 -8.92 -0.40 12.52
C ARG A 131 -7.58 0.03 11.94
N GLY A 132 -7.56 0.94 10.97
CA GLY A 132 -6.30 1.40 10.39
C GLY A 132 -6.42 2.75 9.71
N GLU A 133 -5.26 3.39 9.50
CA GLU A 133 -5.20 4.62 8.74
C GLU A 133 -5.45 4.37 7.24
N VAL A 134 -6.15 5.29 6.59
CA VAL A 134 -6.39 5.30 5.15
C VAL A 134 -6.04 6.66 4.58
N TYR A 135 -5.07 6.69 3.67
CA TYR A 135 -4.67 7.90 2.96
C TYR A 135 -5.44 8.03 1.64
N VAL A 136 -5.86 9.25 1.30
CA VAL A 136 -6.61 9.54 0.08
C VAL A 136 -6.04 10.77 -0.59
N TRP A 137 -5.95 10.72 -1.91
CA TRP A 137 -5.66 11.88 -2.75
C TRP A 137 -6.70 11.97 -3.87
N LEU A 138 -7.17 13.19 -4.13
CA LEU A 138 -8.21 13.47 -5.11
C LEU A 138 -7.59 14.07 -6.38
N PRO A 139 -8.08 13.70 -7.58
CA PRO A 139 -7.56 14.24 -8.83
C PRO A 139 -7.83 15.75 -8.94
N PRO A 140 -7.05 16.52 -9.70
CA PRO A 140 -7.23 17.97 -9.86
C PRO A 140 -8.65 18.35 -10.31
N GLN A 141 -9.24 17.51 -11.16
CA GLN A 141 -10.60 17.64 -11.68
C GLN A 141 -11.68 17.52 -10.61
N TYR A 142 -11.38 16.99 -9.42
CA TYR A 142 -12.40 16.71 -8.42
C TYR A 142 -13.19 17.96 -8.06
N ASP A 143 -12.53 19.10 -7.84
CA ASP A 143 -13.17 20.35 -7.42
C ASP A 143 -13.50 21.30 -8.58
N GLU A 144 -13.25 20.88 -9.83
CA GLU A 144 -13.59 21.68 -11.01
C GLU A 144 -15.11 21.72 -11.24
N PRO A 145 -15.72 22.90 -11.49
CA PRO A 145 -17.16 23.02 -11.72
C PRO A 145 -17.71 22.15 -12.87
N ALA A 146 -16.88 21.89 -13.87
CA ALA A 146 -17.19 21.00 -15.01
C ALA A 146 -17.42 19.55 -14.56
N TYR A 147 -16.77 19.11 -13.48
CA TYR A 147 -16.81 17.75 -12.98
C TYR A 147 -17.67 17.57 -11.72
N ARG A 148 -18.44 18.59 -11.31
CA ARG A 148 -19.25 18.57 -10.06
C ARG A 148 -20.16 17.35 -9.90
N ASN A 149 -20.64 16.77 -11.01
CA ASN A 149 -21.52 15.59 -11.04
C ASN A 149 -20.80 14.31 -11.53
N THR A 150 -19.49 14.38 -11.75
CA THR A 150 -18.69 13.25 -12.23
C THR A 150 -18.35 12.34 -11.06
N LYS A 151 -18.55 11.03 -11.27
CA LYS A 151 -17.98 9.99 -10.42
C LYS A 151 -16.64 9.56 -10.99
N PHE A 152 -15.62 9.55 -10.16
CA PHE A 152 -14.24 9.27 -10.53
C PHE A 152 -13.90 7.79 -10.32
N PRO A 153 -13.08 7.20 -11.21
CA PRO A 153 -12.53 5.88 -10.98
C PRO A 153 -11.58 5.90 -9.78
N VAL A 154 -11.36 4.74 -9.16
CA VAL A 154 -10.56 4.59 -7.94
C VAL A 154 -9.45 3.57 -8.16
N VAL A 155 -8.26 3.89 -7.66
CA VAL A 155 -7.16 2.92 -7.53
C VAL A 155 -6.80 2.77 -6.07
N GLU A 156 -6.98 1.56 -5.55
CA GLU A 156 -6.50 1.17 -4.22
C GLU A 156 -5.02 0.75 -4.31
N LEU A 157 -4.17 1.33 -3.46
CA LEU A 157 -2.72 1.31 -3.57
C LEU A 157 -2.11 0.56 -2.37
N LEU A 158 -1.55 -0.62 -2.63
CA LEU A 158 -1.07 -1.55 -1.62
C LEU A 158 0.46 -1.57 -1.57
N PRO A 159 1.11 -1.24 -0.46
CA PRO A 159 2.56 -1.33 -0.33
C PRO A 159 3.01 -2.79 -0.15
N GLY A 160 4.30 -3.03 -0.31
CA GLY A 160 4.96 -4.30 0.05
C GLY A 160 5.06 -4.54 1.55
N TYR A 161 5.73 -5.63 1.92
CA TYR A 161 6.00 -5.99 3.31
C TYR A 161 7.52 -6.12 3.56
N PRO A 162 8.06 -5.56 4.67
CA PRO A 162 7.42 -4.56 5.50
C PRO A 162 7.15 -3.28 4.69
N GLY A 163 6.05 -2.60 4.98
CA GLY A 163 5.69 -1.38 4.28
C GLY A 163 4.58 -0.58 4.97
N SER A 164 4.54 0.70 4.63
CA SER A 164 3.57 1.68 5.13
C SER A 164 2.62 2.12 4.03
N ALA A 165 1.35 2.40 4.39
CA ALA A 165 0.35 3.01 3.51
C ALA A 165 0.81 4.36 2.91
N LYS A 166 1.80 4.98 3.53
CA LYS A 166 2.45 6.21 3.06
C LYS A 166 3.31 6.01 1.81
N ALA A 167 3.82 4.81 1.56
CA ALA A 167 4.91 4.58 0.60
C ALA A 167 4.53 4.96 -0.83
N TRP A 168 3.28 4.75 -1.23
CA TRP A 168 2.79 5.16 -2.54
C TRP A 168 2.85 6.67 -2.77
N PHE A 169 2.46 7.46 -1.76
CA PHE A 169 2.51 8.92 -1.83
C PHE A 169 3.89 9.50 -1.56
N GLY A 170 4.67 8.88 -0.66
CA GLY A 170 5.97 9.39 -0.24
C GLY A 170 7.14 8.89 -1.07
N THR A 171 7.32 7.56 -1.13
CA THR A 171 8.45 6.95 -1.83
C THR A 171 8.22 6.92 -3.34
N LEU A 172 7.05 6.43 -3.78
CA LEU A 172 6.71 6.29 -5.19
C LEU A 172 6.20 7.62 -5.79
N LYS A 173 5.81 8.59 -4.95
CA LYS A 173 5.36 9.92 -5.38
C LYS A 173 4.23 9.89 -6.41
N VAL A 174 3.31 8.94 -6.27
CA VAL A 174 2.28 8.62 -7.29
C VAL A 174 1.49 9.86 -7.73
N GLN A 175 1.01 10.66 -6.78
CA GLN A 175 0.26 11.88 -6.97
C GLN A 175 1.06 13.01 -7.64
N GLU A 176 2.37 13.11 -7.37
CA GLU A 176 3.22 14.12 -8.02
C GLU A 176 3.46 13.77 -9.48
N GLN A 177 3.64 12.48 -9.79
CA GLN A 177 3.84 12.01 -11.15
C GLN A 177 2.56 12.12 -11.99
N LEU A 178 1.41 11.75 -11.41
CA LEU A 178 0.15 11.67 -12.15
C LEU A 178 -0.58 12.99 -12.28
N ARG A 179 -0.39 13.96 -11.37
CA ARG A 179 -1.07 15.27 -11.45
C ARG A 179 -0.98 15.91 -12.85
N PRO A 180 0.21 16.14 -13.45
CA PRO A 180 0.29 16.75 -14.78
C PRO A 180 -0.31 15.87 -15.89
N MET A 181 -0.24 14.54 -15.74
CA MET A 181 -0.83 13.60 -16.71
C MET A 181 -2.36 13.61 -16.65
N MET A 182 -2.93 13.74 -15.45
CA MET A 182 -4.36 13.93 -15.25
C MET A 182 -4.80 15.29 -15.78
N GLU A 183 -4.08 16.38 -15.46
CA GLU A 183 -4.38 17.74 -15.96
C GLU A 183 -4.37 17.82 -17.50
N SER A 184 -3.45 17.11 -18.15
CA SER A 184 -3.37 17.05 -19.62
C SER A 184 -4.32 16.02 -20.27
N GLY A 185 -5.09 15.29 -19.46
CA GLY A 185 -6.02 14.25 -19.89
C GLY A 185 -5.37 13.00 -20.48
N GLU A 186 -4.07 12.79 -20.25
CA GLU A 186 -3.35 11.58 -20.64
C GLU A 186 -3.68 10.39 -19.73
N VAL A 187 -3.92 10.67 -18.45
CA VAL A 187 -4.35 9.70 -17.44
C VAL A 187 -5.74 10.07 -16.93
N ALA A 188 -6.61 9.08 -16.71
CA ALA A 188 -7.93 9.32 -16.14
C ALA A 188 -7.83 9.97 -14.74
N PRO A 189 -8.78 10.82 -14.34
CA PRO A 189 -8.76 11.46 -13.02
C PRO A 189 -9.11 10.45 -11.91
N PHE A 190 -8.14 9.66 -11.47
CA PHE A 190 -8.33 8.64 -10.43
C PHE A 190 -8.33 9.25 -9.02
N ILE A 191 -9.25 8.78 -8.17
CA ILE A 191 -9.09 8.87 -6.72
C ILE A 191 -8.07 7.81 -6.31
N LEU A 192 -7.04 8.22 -5.59
CA LEU A 192 -5.97 7.33 -5.12
C LEU A 192 -6.18 7.05 -3.62
N VAL A 193 -6.24 5.78 -3.24
CA VAL A 193 -6.55 5.35 -1.86
C VAL A 193 -5.49 4.37 -1.39
N ALA A 194 -4.75 4.70 -0.34
CA ALA A 194 -3.74 3.82 0.24
C ALA A 194 -4.12 3.45 1.68
N PRO A 195 -4.74 2.29 1.90
CA PRO A 195 -5.05 1.80 3.24
C PRO A 195 -3.84 1.13 3.90
N ARG A 196 -3.88 1.02 5.23
CA ARG A 196 -2.95 0.19 6.00
C ARG A 196 -3.07 -1.29 5.60
N THR A 197 -1.93 -1.94 5.35
CA THR A 197 -1.84 -3.39 5.06
C THR A 197 -1.05 -4.18 6.12
N THR A 198 -0.16 -3.52 6.88
CA THR A 198 0.53 -4.11 8.04
C THR A 198 -0.39 -4.08 9.26
N LEU A 199 -1.27 -5.08 9.37
CA LEU A 199 -2.35 -5.12 10.37
C LEU A 199 -1.99 -5.84 11.67
N LEU A 200 -0.95 -6.67 11.65
CA LEU A 200 -0.51 -7.47 12.80
C LEU A 200 1.00 -7.39 12.95
N GLY A 201 1.49 -6.77 14.03
CA GLY A 201 2.89 -6.77 14.45
C GLY A 201 3.94 -6.89 13.34
N ARG A 202 4.81 -7.90 13.44
CA ARG A 202 5.82 -8.26 12.42
C ARG A 202 5.41 -9.48 11.60
N VAL A 203 4.16 -9.54 11.16
CA VAL A 203 3.69 -10.60 10.24
C VAL A 203 2.95 -10.01 9.05
N ASP A 204 3.15 -10.64 7.89
CA ASP A 204 2.33 -10.38 6.71
C ASP A 204 1.05 -11.22 6.80
N THR A 205 -0.08 -10.67 6.37
CA THR A 205 -1.37 -11.39 6.40
C THR A 205 -1.63 -12.14 5.10
N GLY A 206 -0.86 -11.90 4.03
CA GLY A 206 -1.18 -12.33 2.67
C GLY A 206 -2.48 -11.70 2.14
N CYS A 207 -2.86 -10.56 2.72
CA CYS A 207 -4.15 -9.91 2.56
C CYS A 207 -5.34 -10.88 2.71
N ALA A 208 -5.22 -11.90 3.57
CA ALA A 208 -6.20 -12.95 3.73
C ALA A 208 -7.15 -12.71 4.91
N ASN A 209 -8.37 -13.24 4.79
CA ASN A 209 -9.20 -13.48 5.96
C ASN A 209 -8.72 -14.77 6.65
N ILE A 210 -8.29 -14.63 7.89
CA ILE A 210 -7.77 -15.69 8.74
C ILE A 210 -8.69 -15.76 9.97
N PRO A 211 -9.60 -16.76 10.04
CA PRO A 211 -10.59 -16.86 11.10
C PRO A 211 -10.00 -16.73 12.50
N GLY A 212 -10.64 -15.90 13.33
CA GLY A 212 -10.21 -15.64 14.71
C GLY A 212 -8.91 -14.84 14.85
N ARG A 213 -8.32 -14.36 13.74
CA ARG A 213 -7.04 -13.62 13.76
C ARG A 213 -7.13 -12.27 13.08
N ILE A 214 -7.57 -12.20 11.83
CA ILE A 214 -7.61 -10.97 11.03
C ILE A 214 -8.49 -11.15 9.79
N ASN A 215 -9.22 -10.12 9.39
CA ASN A 215 -9.98 -10.11 8.12
C ASN A 215 -9.38 -9.11 7.12
N ALA A 216 -8.16 -9.37 6.65
CA ALA A 216 -7.41 -8.42 5.83
C ALA A 216 -7.95 -8.29 4.40
N ASP A 217 -8.54 -9.35 3.84
CA ASP A 217 -9.19 -9.28 2.53
C ASP A 217 -10.40 -8.35 2.63
N SER A 218 -11.30 -8.60 3.59
CA SER A 218 -12.53 -7.81 3.76
C SER A 218 -12.25 -6.36 4.16
N TRP A 219 -11.15 -6.11 4.88
CA TRP A 219 -10.71 -4.75 5.16
C TRP A 219 -10.48 -3.95 3.86
N LEU A 220 -9.73 -4.52 2.92
CA LEU A 220 -9.41 -3.90 1.64
C LEU A 220 -10.62 -3.90 0.70
N SER A 221 -11.18 -5.08 0.46
CA SER A 221 -12.20 -5.30 -0.58
C SER A 221 -13.60 -4.81 -0.21
N VAL A 222 -13.89 -4.62 1.09
CA VAL A 222 -15.22 -4.23 1.58
C VAL A 222 -15.17 -2.90 2.31
N ASP A 223 -14.46 -2.81 3.43
CA ASP A 223 -14.57 -1.66 4.34
C ASP A 223 -13.95 -0.39 3.77
N VAL A 224 -12.73 -0.48 3.23
CA VAL A 224 -12.06 0.66 2.57
C VAL A 224 -12.88 1.11 1.35
N ARG A 225 -13.31 0.15 0.52
CA ARG A 225 -14.17 0.43 -0.66
C ARG A 225 -15.48 1.14 -0.27
N LYS A 226 -16.17 0.65 0.78
CA LYS A 226 -17.41 1.24 1.32
C LYS A 226 -17.18 2.66 1.79
N MET A 227 -16.12 2.89 2.57
CA MET A 227 -15.74 4.21 3.07
C MET A 227 -15.53 5.19 1.91
N VAL A 228 -14.79 4.79 0.87
CA VAL A 228 -14.50 5.67 -0.27
C VAL A 228 -15.77 6.06 -1.03
N MET A 229 -16.64 5.08 -1.34
CA MET A 229 -17.91 5.36 -2.04
C MET A 229 -18.88 6.20 -1.22
N ASP A 230 -18.79 6.14 0.10
CA ASP A 230 -19.62 6.93 0.97
C ASP A 230 -19.11 8.37 1.09
N ASN A 231 -17.80 8.61 1.13
CA ASN A 231 -17.25 9.95 1.39
C ASN A 231 -16.88 10.74 0.13
N PHE A 232 -16.73 10.08 -1.03
CA PHE A 232 -16.30 10.73 -2.27
C PHE A 232 -17.24 10.47 -3.44
N ARG A 233 -17.14 11.29 -4.49
CA ARG A 233 -17.75 11.02 -5.80
C ARG A 233 -17.00 9.89 -6.51
N ALA A 234 -16.98 8.71 -5.92
CA ALA A 234 -16.36 7.52 -6.51
C ALA A 234 -17.36 6.74 -7.36
N MET A 235 -16.89 6.12 -8.44
CA MET A 235 -17.67 5.11 -9.17
C MET A 235 -18.05 3.97 -8.23
N ASN A 236 -19.22 3.37 -8.41
CA ASN A 236 -19.71 2.28 -7.55
C ASN A 236 -19.63 0.91 -8.21
N ARG A 237 -19.38 0.86 -9.52
CA ARG A 237 -19.29 -0.37 -10.31
C ARG A 237 -17.85 -0.87 -10.41
N PRO A 238 -17.62 -2.18 -10.60
CA PRO A 238 -16.27 -2.76 -10.66
C PRO A 238 -15.42 -2.18 -11.78
N GLU A 239 -16.06 -1.75 -12.89
CA GLU A 239 -15.37 -1.13 -14.03
C GLU A 239 -14.63 0.16 -13.66
N GLY A 240 -15.02 0.83 -12.57
CA GLY A 240 -14.36 2.03 -12.07
C GLY A 240 -13.36 1.77 -10.94
N TRP A 241 -13.02 0.51 -10.66
CA TRP A 241 -12.18 0.14 -9.53
C TRP A 241 -11.02 -0.74 -9.97
N ALA A 242 -9.82 -0.34 -9.55
CA ALA A 242 -8.61 -1.10 -9.68
C ALA A 242 -7.88 -1.20 -8.34
N VAL A 243 -7.03 -2.23 -8.23
CA VAL A 243 -6.09 -2.40 -7.13
C VAL A 243 -4.68 -2.52 -7.70
N ALA A 244 -3.73 -1.79 -7.13
CA ALA A 244 -2.35 -1.79 -7.58
C ALA A 244 -1.42 -1.96 -6.39
N GLY A 245 -0.39 -2.78 -6.55
CA GLY A 245 0.57 -3.02 -5.48
C GLY A 245 1.93 -3.46 -5.98
N TYR A 246 2.92 -3.37 -5.10
CA TYR A 246 4.27 -3.87 -5.34
C TYR A 246 4.68 -4.90 -4.29
N SER A 247 5.54 -5.86 -4.64
CA SER A 247 6.00 -6.92 -3.74
C SER A 247 4.81 -7.68 -3.11
N ALA A 248 4.75 -7.80 -1.77
CA ALA A 248 3.59 -8.36 -1.07
C ALA A 248 2.26 -7.66 -1.43
N GLY A 249 2.28 -6.34 -1.65
CA GLY A 249 1.12 -5.61 -2.16
C GLY A 249 0.76 -6.00 -3.59
N GLY A 250 1.74 -6.38 -4.41
CA GLY A 250 1.55 -6.89 -5.76
C GLY A 250 0.90 -8.28 -5.77
N HIS A 251 1.27 -9.14 -4.82
CA HIS A 251 0.54 -10.39 -4.54
C HIS A 251 -0.92 -10.08 -4.17
N CYS A 252 -1.14 -9.19 -3.20
CA CYS A 252 -2.48 -8.80 -2.78
C CYS A 252 -3.32 -8.21 -3.91
N ALA A 253 -2.76 -7.36 -4.76
CA ALA A 253 -3.48 -6.75 -5.88
C ALA A 253 -3.92 -7.78 -6.91
N ALA A 254 -3.03 -8.70 -7.31
CA ALA A 254 -3.38 -9.79 -8.23
C ALA A 254 -4.48 -10.67 -7.63
N LYS A 255 -4.30 -11.10 -6.37
CA LYS A 255 -5.26 -11.90 -5.63
C LYS A 255 -6.64 -11.25 -5.53
N LEU A 256 -6.71 -10.01 -5.04
CA LEU A 256 -7.99 -9.31 -4.85
C LEU A 256 -8.72 -9.10 -6.18
N ALA A 257 -7.99 -8.81 -7.26
CA ALA A 257 -8.58 -8.63 -8.58
C ALA A 257 -9.19 -9.92 -9.16
N VAL A 258 -8.56 -11.09 -8.92
CA VAL A 258 -9.09 -12.38 -9.39
C VAL A 258 -10.14 -12.98 -8.46
N ALA A 259 -10.02 -12.75 -7.16
CA ALA A 259 -10.95 -13.25 -6.14
C ALA A 259 -12.27 -12.45 -6.11
N HIS A 260 -12.20 -11.13 -6.36
CA HIS A 260 -13.34 -10.22 -6.29
C HIS A 260 -13.58 -9.47 -7.61
N PRO A 261 -13.86 -10.18 -8.71
CA PRO A 261 -14.14 -9.54 -9.99
C PRO A 261 -15.45 -8.72 -9.95
N ASP A 262 -16.31 -8.94 -8.95
CA ASP A 262 -17.48 -8.13 -8.63
C ASP A 262 -17.14 -6.80 -7.93
N ARG A 263 -15.86 -6.52 -7.66
CA ARG A 263 -15.38 -5.31 -6.96
C ARG A 263 -14.27 -4.60 -7.71
N TYR A 264 -13.37 -5.36 -8.36
CA TYR A 264 -12.25 -4.83 -9.15
C TYR A 264 -12.26 -5.40 -10.57
N ARG A 265 -12.07 -4.55 -11.58
CA ARG A 265 -11.88 -4.98 -12.98
C ARG A 265 -10.45 -4.86 -13.48
N ALA A 266 -9.56 -4.30 -12.65
CA ALA A 266 -8.14 -4.23 -12.97
C ALA A 266 -7.29 -4.51 -11.72
N GLY A 267 -6.23 -5.29 -11.89
CA GLY A 267 -5.21 -5.55 -10.88
C GLY A 267 -3.81 -5.24 -11.42
N VAL A 268 -2.95 -4.60 -10.63
CA VAL A 268 -1.56 -4.31 -10.99
C VAL A 268 -0.62 -4.92 -9.98
N SER A 269 0.28 -5.78 -10.44
CA SER A 269 1.25 -6.51 -9.63
C SER A 269 2.66 -6.19 -10.07
N LEU A 270 3.37 -5.37 -9.29
CA LEU A 270 4.76 -4.97 -9.57
C LEU A 270 5.72 -5.80 -8.70
N SER A 271 6.52 -6.67 -9.31
CA SER A 271 7.36 -7.66 -8.61
C SER A 271 6.56 -8.49 -7.58
N GLY A 272 5.30 -8.80 -7.89
CA GLY A 272 4.45 -9.64 -7.03
C GLY A 272 4.67 -11.13 -7.25
N TYR A 273 4.12 -11.94 -6.35
CA TYR A 273 4.22 -13.39 -6.38
C TYR A 273 2.84 -14.04 -6.24
N ASN A 274 2.71 -15.26 -6.75
CA ASN A 274 1.45 -16.00 -6.69
C ASN A 274 1.30 -16.69 -5.31
N ASP A 275 2.25 -17.53 -4.91
CA ASP A 275 2.17 -18.24 -3.63
C ASP A 275 2.49 -17.32 -2.44
N PRO A 276 1.57 -17.11 -1.47
CA PRO A 276 1.83 -16.25 -0.31
C PRO A 276 3.01 -16.72 0.56
N ALA A 277 3.42 -17.99 0.48
CA ALA A 277 4.59 -18.49 1.20
C ALA A 277 5.95 -17.98 0.66
N ALA A 278 5.96 -17.30 -0.50
CA ALA A 278 7.15 -16.60 -0.97
C ALA A 278 7.59 -15.51 0.03
N GLU A 279 6.64 -14.89 0.75
CA GLU A 279 6.93 -14.06 1.91
C GLU A 279 6.98 -14.92 3.17
N LYS A 280 8.18 -15.03 3.76
CA LYS A 280 8.43 -15.87 4.94
C LYS A 280 7.62 -15.42 6.16
N ALA A 281 7.29 -14.14 6.26
CA ALA A 281 6.47 -13.59 7.33
C ALA A 281 4.96 -13.82 7.11
N SER A 282 4.54 -14.32 5.96
CA SER A 282 3.12 -14.45 5.62
C SER A 282 2.42 -15.52 6.46
N LEU A 283 1.31 -15.14 7.10
CA LEU A 283 0.44 -16.08 7.81
C LEU A 283 -0.36 -16.95 6.84
N ALA A 284 -0.84 -16.37 5.72
CA ALA A 284 -1.51 -17.12 4.68
C ALA A 284 -0.58 -18.15 4.04
N GLY A 285 0.74 -17.92 4.07
CA GLY A 285 1.78 -18.83 3.62
C GLY A 285 2.04 -20.07 4.50
N ARG A 286 1.44 -20.17 5.70
CA ARG A 286 1.78 -21.23 6.67
C ARG A 286 0.92 -22.48 6.61
N ASP A 287 -0.31 -22.34 6.10
CA ASP A 287 -1.29 -23.42 6.01
C ASP A 287 -1.62 -23.68 4.54
N GLU A 288 -1.74 -24.94 4.14
CA GLU A 288 -1.89 -25.32 2.74
C GLU A 288 -3.25 -24.91 2.15
N GLU A 289 -4.32 -24.94 2.96
CA GLU A 289 -5.65 -24.50 2.54
C GLU A 289 -5.67 -22.97 2.37
N LEU A 290 -5.13 -22.23 3.35
CA LEU A 290 -4.99 -20.78 3.25
C LEU A 290 -4.09 -20.38 2.07
N ARG A 291 -2.98 -21.07 1.82
CA ARG A 291 -2.11 -20.80 0.67
C ARG A 291 -2.88 -20.89 -0.64
N ARG A 292 -3.54 -22.03 -0.88
CA ARG A 292 -4.33 -22.25 -2.11
C ARG A 292 -5.48 -21.26 -2.25
N ALA A 293 -6.17 -20.95 -1.16
CA ALA A 293 -7.28 -20.01 -1.17
C ALA A 293 -6.86 -18.56 -1.42
N ASN A 294 -5.58 -18.23 -1.24
CA ASN A 294 -5.04 -16.87 -1.37
C ASN A 294 -3.97 -16.75 -2.47
N ASP A 295 -3.68 -17.81 -3.20
CA ASP A 295 -2.81 -17.81 -4.38
C ASP A 295 -3.63 -17.46 -5.64
N PRO A 296 -3.38 -16.30 -6.31
CA PRO A 296 -4.12 -15.91 -7.51
C PRO A 296 -4.04 -16.92 -8.66
N LEU A 297 -2.94 -17.69 -8.77
CA LEU A 297 -2.84 -18.73 -9.80
C LEU A 297 -3.79 -19.88 -9.48
N SER A 298 -3.77 -20.35 -8.23
CA SER A 298 -4.71 -21.38 -7.74
C SER A 298 -6.17 -20.94 -7.87
N ILE A 299 -6.48 -19.67 -7.60
CA ILE A 299 -7.82 -19.10 -7.77
C ILE A 299 -8.24 -19.10 -9.24
N LEU A 300 -7.36 -18.68 -10.16
CA LEU A 300 -7.64 -18.70 -11.59
C LEU A 300 -7.84 -20.12 -12.12
N ASP A 301 -6.99 -21.06 -11.72
CA ASP A 301 -7.06 -22.46 -12.18
C ASP A 301 -8.32 -23.18 -11.69
N SER A 302 -8.77 -22.87 -10.47
CA SER A 302 -9.97 -23.47 -9.87
C SER A 302 -11.28 -22.76 -10.22
N ALA A 303 -11.22 -21.60 -10.88
CA ALA A 303 -12.41 -20.83 -11.24
C ALA A 303 -13.25 -21.55 -12.30
N THR A 304 -14.47 -21.95 -11.94
CA THR A 304 -15.46 -22.51 -12.88
C THR A 304 -15.80 -21.53 -14.00
N THR A 305 -15.93 -20.25 -13.65
CA THR A 305 -16.14 -19.14 -14.58
C THR A 305 -14.94 -18.21 -14.49
N PRO A 306 -14.19 -17.98 -15.58
CA PRO A 306 -13.02 -17.11 -15.54
C PRO A 306 -13.37 -15.70 -15.02
N PRO A 307 -12.65 -15.17 -14.00
CA PRO A 307 -12.91 -13.86 -13.45
C PRO A 307 -12.79 -12.77 -14.52
N ARG A 308 -13.81 -11.94 -14.69
CA ARG A 308 -13.72 -10.78 -15.61
C ARG A 308 -12.84 -9.70 -14.98
N THR A 309 -11.54 -9.76 -15.20
CA THR A 309 -10.57 -8.78 -14.70
C THR A 309 -9.37 -8.72 -15.63
N ALA A 310 -8.72 -7.57 -15.70
CA ALA A 310 -7.46 -7.41 -16.42
C ALA A 310 -6.32 -7.31 -15.41
N LEU A 311 -5.21 -8.00 -15.65
CA LEU A 311 -4.01 -7.91 -14.83
C LEU A 311 -2.88 -7.27 -15.62
N PHE A 312 -2.18 -6.32 -15.01
CA PHE A 312 -0.85 -5.89 -15.41
C PHE A 312 0.15 -6.44 -14.42
N VAL A 313 1.08 -7.28 -14.89
CA VAL A 313 2.12 -7.87 -14.04
C VAL A 313 3.48 -7.47 -14.59
N SER A 314 4.30 -6.85 -13.76
CA SER A 314 5.70 -6.60 -14.10
C SER A 314 6.63 -7.27 -13.11
N GLY A 315 7.82 -7.64 -13.57
CA GLY A 315 8.81 -8.29 -12.72
C GLY A 315 10.10 -8.59 -13.46
N ALA A 316 11.19 -8.72 -12.70
CA ALA A 316 12.45 -9.24 -13.22
C ALA A 316 12.43 -10.77 -13.17
N ARG A 317 13.35 -11.44 -13.85
CA ARG A 317 13.52 -12.89 -13.71
C ARG A 317 13.92 -13.25 -12.29
N GLY A 318 13.22 -14.21 -11.69
CA GLY A 318 13.34 -14.55 -10.27
C GLY A 318 12.69 -13.53 -9.34
N ASP A 319 12.02 -12.51 -9.88
CA ASP A 319 11.32 -11.45 -9.14
C ASP A 319 10.01 -11.06 -9.82
N GLY A 320 9.05 -11.99 -9.83
CA GLY A 320 7.68 -11.77 -10.28
C GLY A 320 7.40 -12.00 -11.76
N PHE A 321 8.42 -12.01 -12.63
CA PHE A 321 8.21 -12.28 -14.06
C PHE A 321 7.59 -13.67 -14.31
N GLU A 322 8.12 -14.70 -13.66
CA GLU A 322 7.63 -16.08 -13.78
C GLU A 322 6.20 -16.21 -13.20
N SER A 323 5.89 -15.50 -12.12
CA SER A 323 4.55 -15.44 -11.55
C SER A 323 3.55 -14.86 -12.55
N GLY A 324 3.91 -13.76 -13.22
CA GLY A 324 3.10 -13.16 -14.28
C GLY A 324 2.90 -14.07 -15.47
N GLN A 325 3.96 -14.78 -15.89
CA GLN A 325 3.89 -15.76 -16.97
C GLN A 325 2.97 -16.93 -16.65
N ALA A 326 2.98 -17.41 -15.41
CA ALA A 326 2.07 -18.46 -14.94
C ALA A 326 0.61 -17.97 -14.97
N LEU A 327 0.33 -16.77 -14.46
CA LEU A 327 -1.01 -16.16 -14.51
C LEU A 327 -1.49 -16.01 -15.96
N ARG A 328 -0.63 -15.52 -16.86
CA ARG A 328 -0.96 -15.36 -18.28
C ARG A 328 -1.26 -16.70 -18.95
N SER A 329 -0.56 -17.76 -18.58
CA SER A 329 -0.77 -19.09 -19.14
C SER A 329 -2.06 -19.74 -18.63
N ALA A 330 -2.44 -19.49 -17.37
CA ALA A 330 -3.67 -19.98 -16.75
C ALA A 330 -4.92 -19.19 -17.14
N ALA A 331 -4.77 -17.90 -17.47
CA ALA A 331 -5.88 -17.01 -17.77
C ALA A 331 -6.72 -17.48 -18.97
N LYS A 332 -8.04 -17.44 -18.80
CA LYS A 332 -9.03 -17.73 -19.84
C LYS A 332 -9.92 -16.51 -20.04
N PRO A 333 -10.39 -16.20 -21.26
CA PRO A 333 -11.32 -15.11 -21.46
C PRO A 333 -12.54 -15.20 -20.53
N PRO A 334 -13.03 -14.09 -19.96
CA PRO A 334 -12.62 -12.70 -20.23
C PRO A 334 -11.44 -12.18 -19.37
N THR A 335 -10.74 -13.03 -18.61
CA THR A 335 -9.51 -12.62 -17.90
C THR A 335 -8.41 -12.29 -18.90
N THR A 336 -7.71 -11.17 -18.72
CA THR A 336 -6.51 -10.82 -19.50
C THR A 336 -5.33 -10.58 -18.58
N VAL A 337 -4.11 -10.90 -19.04
CA VAL A 337 -2.88 -10.71 -18.27
C VAL A 337 -1.79 -10.17 -19.19
N ASP A 338 -1.44 -8.91 -18.99
CA ASP A 338 -0.31 -8.26 -19.64
C ASP A 338 0.91 -8.43 -18.74
N VAL A 339 1.98 -9.03 -19.29
CA VAL A 339 3.22 -9.31 -18.55
C VAL A 339 4.35 -8.48 -19.14
N VAL A 340 5.03 -7.71 -18.29
CA VAL A 340 6.16 -6.85 -18.65
C VAL A 340 7.42 -7.33 -17.92
N GLU A 341 8.41 -7.81 -18.68
CA GLU A 341 9.75 -8.08 -18.13
C GLU A 341 10.46 -6.73 -17.90
N ILE A 342 10.96 -6.53 -16.69
CA ILE A 342 11.74 -5.34 -16.32
C ILE A 342 13.16 -5.75 -15.95
N GLY A 343 14.12 -4.86 -16.18
CA GLY A 343 15.49 -5.01 -15.69
C GLY A 343 15.63 -4.22 -14.39
N GLY A 344 15.87 -4.87 -13.26
CA GLY A 344 15.97 -4.17 -11.98
C GLY A 344 16.11 -5.09 -10.79
N ALA A 345 16.40 -4.50 -9.63
CA ALA A 345 16.31 -5.19 -8.35
C ALA A 345 14.89 -5.06 -7.79
N HIS A 346 14.61 -5.80 -6.71
CA HIS A 346 13.35 -5.68 -5.97
C HIS A 346 13.34 -4.37 -5.15
N ASP A 347 13.22 -3.23 -5.83
CA ASP A 347 13.44 -1.91 -5.25
C ASP A 347 12.36 -0.87 -5.60
N THR A 348 12.18 0.07 -4.68
CA THR A 348 11.16 1.12 -4.78
C THR A 348 11.42 2.13 -5.90
N GLY A 349 12.66 2.28 -6.35
CA GLY A 349 13.03 3.13 -7.47
C GLY A 349 12.53 2.57 -8.80
N GLU A 350 12.57 1.24 -8.96
CA GLU A 350 12.01 0.55 -10.12
C GLU A 350 10.49 0.69 -10.19
N TRP A 351 9.77 0.40 -9.11
CA TRP A 351 8.30 0.57 -9.10
C TRP A 351 7.88 2.02 -9.28
N ARG A 352 8.65 2.98 -8.74
CA ARG A 352 8.41 4.41 -8.95
C ARG A 352 8.46 4.80 -10.41
N ARG A 353 9.39 4.24 -11.20
CA ARG A 353 9.52 4.54 -12.65
C ARG A 353 8.34 4.01 -13.46
N GLN A 354 7.69 2.97 -12.99
CA GLN A 354 6.57 2.34 -13.70
C GLN A 354 5.21 3.01 -13.44
N VAL A 355 5.13 3.97 -12.49
CA VAL A 355 3.87 4.66 -12.17
C VAL A 355 3.18 5.25 -13.41
N PRO A 356 3.84 6.02 -14.30
CA PRO A 356 3.19 6.53 -15.50
C PRO A 356 2.60 5.43 -16.39
N ASP A 357 3.38 4.38 -16.68
CA ASP A 357 2.97 3.28 -17.58
C ASP A 357 1.79 2.48 -17.00
N VAL A 358 1.83 2.20 -15.70
CA VAL A 358 0.75 1.53 -14.97
C VAL A 358 -0.55 2.33 -15.07
N PHE A 359 -0.49 3.64 -14.84
CA PHE A 359 -1.70 4.47 -14.85
C PHE A 359 -2.19 4.80 -16.26
N PHE A 360 -1.31 4.83 -17.24
CA PHE A 360 -1.70 4.83 -18.65
C PHE A 360 -2.44 3.53 -19.01
N TRP A 361 -1.94 2.38 -18.55
CA TRP A 361 -2.63 1.10 -18.72
C TRP A 361 -3.99 1.09 -18.03
N LEU A 362 -4.08 1.53 -16.77
CA LEU A 362 -5.34 1.61 -16.01
C LEU A 362 -6.38 2.53 -16.66
N THR A 363 -5.93 3.65 -17.25
CA THR A 363 -6.79 4.60 -17.98
C THR A 363 -7.56 3.91 -19.10
N ARG A 364 -6.92 2.96 -19.80
CA ARG A 364 -7.58 2.14 -20.83
C ARG A 364 -8.60 1.16 -20.24
N GLN A 365 -8.30 0.57 -19.08
CA GLN A 365 -9.21 -0.39 -18.44
C GLN A 365 -10.51 0.24 -17.94
N VAL A 366 -10.47 1.50 -17.51
CA VAL A 366 -11.66 2.24 -17.10
C VAL A 366 -12.40 2.92 -18.26
N GLY A 367 -11.96 2.70 -19.51
CA GLY A 367 -12.61 3.24 -20.71
C GLY A 367 -12.61 4.77 -20.78
N TYR A 368 -11.59 5.42 -20.21
CA TYR A 368 -11.47 6.88 -20.26
C TYR A 368 -10.89 7.31 -21.61
N GLU A 369 -11.65 8.09 -22.38
CA GLU A 369 -11.20 8.66 -23.65
C GLU A 369 -10.75 10.12 -23.47
N ARG A 370 -9.65 10.48 -24.13
CA ARG A 370 -9.08 11.83 -24.07
C ARG A 370 -10.04 12.85 -24.67
N GLY A 371 -10.42 13.87 -23.90
CA GLY A 371 -11.24 14.99 -24.38
C GLY A 371 -12.76 14.80 -24.25
N THR A 372 -13.23 13.64 -23.80
CA THR A 372 -14.62 13.50 -23.37
C THR A 372 -14.74 13.94 -21.91
N THR A 373 -15.39 15.08 -21.65
CA THR A 373 -16.00 15.28 -20.32
C THR A 373 -16.92 14.09 -20.10
N PRO A 374 -16.79 13.34 -18.98
CA PRO A 374 -17.66 12.20 -18.74
C PRO A 374 -19.11 12.68 -18.82
N SER A 375 -19.84 12.21 -19.84
CA SER A 375 -21.27 12.46 -19.96
C SER A 375 -21.92 12.01 -18.66
N ALA A 376 -22.84 12.80 -18.13
CA ALA A 376 -23.62 12.54 -16.91
C ALA A 376 -24.55 11.29 -17.03
N ALA A 377 -24.25 10.36 -17.93
CA ALA A 377 -25.01 9.15 -18.21
C ALA A 377 -24.38 7.94 -17.53
N GLY A 378 -24.64 7.83 -16.22
CA GLY A 378 -24.47 6.61 -15.45
C GLY A 378 -25.48 6.63 -14.31
N ARG A 379 -26.78 6.48 -14.65
CA ARG A 379 -27.85 6.22 -13.67
C ARG A 379 -27.67 4.84 -13.06
#